data_AF-A0A0H5QXL8-F1
#
_entry.id   AF-A0A0H5QXL8-F1
#
_cell.length_a   1.000
_cell.length_b   1.000
_cell.length_c   1.000
_cell.angle_alpha   90.00
_cell.angle_beta   90.00
_cell.angle_gamma   90.00
#
_symmetry.space_group_name_H-M   'P 1'
#
loop_
_entity.id
_entity.type
_entity.pdbx_description
1 polymer ?
#
loop_
_entity_poly.entity_id
_entity_poly.type
_entity_poly.pdbx_seq_one_letter_code
_entity_poly.pdbx_strand_id
1 'polypeptide(L)'
;MVQLVQNLTQFVKYDVVEDCWLALGSDIEQATDLDEIISAHKLYSTRLKDKLFLSGRQLPLQEPLSKLCDCILRFTTVQLRLHDAAIEELALRKYSSEAVSASRSASTQRVMALAARFQPQLDQLADTYRDNLLQFLGMFEVNDLTFLGLRLDSNGYYAALKLGAVKTFDEDDLLLQDLEGIPS
;
A
#
# COMPACT_ATOMS: atom_id res chain seq x y z
N MET A 1 -0.43 -3.57 -1.12
CA MET A 1 -0.01 -2.38 -0.35
C MET A 1 1.45 -1.99 -0.60
N VAL A 2 2.43 -2.90 -0.43
CA VAL A 2 3.88 -2.56 -0.62
C VAL A 2 4.20 -1.98 -2.00
N GLN A 3 3.71 -2.61 -3.07
CA GLN A 3 3.93 -2.11 -4.44
C GLN A 3 3.39 -0.70 -4.65
N LEU A 4 2.22 -0.39 -4.06
CA LEU A 4 1.62 0.95 -4.13
C LEU A 4 2.55 2.00 -3.50
N VAL A 5 3.05 1.72 -2.28
CA VAL A 5 3.93 2.63 -1.55
C VAL A 5 5.26 2.84 -2.30
N GLN A 6 5.82 1.77 -2.86
CA GLN A 6 7.05 1.85 -3.65
C GLN A 6 6.84 2.68 -4.91
N ASN A 7 5.78 2.41 -5.68
CA ASN A 7 5.46 3.16 -6.89
C ASN A 7 5.20 4.64 -6.59
N LEU A 8 4.47 4.95 -5.50
CA LEU A 8 4.19 6.32 -5.09
C LEU A 8 5.48 7.05 -4.67
N THR A 9 6.35 6.40 -3.91
CA THR A 9 7.62 6.98 -3.47
C THR A 9 8.57 7.23 -4.65
N GLN A 10 8.61 6.31 -5.61
CA GLN A 10 9.39 6.48 -6.83
C GLN A 10 8.84 7.62 -7.70
N PHE A 11 7.51 7.73 -7.86
CA PHE A 11 6.88 8.85 -8.54
C PHE A 11 7.26 10.18 -7.91
N VAL A 12 7.13 10.30 -6.59
CA VAL A 12 7.50 11.51 -5.85
C VAL A 12 8.97 11.87 -6.09
N LYS A 13 9.87 10.90 -6.01
CA LYS A 13 11.30 11.14 -6.11
C LYS A 13 11.74 11.52 -7.54
N TYR A 14 11.34 10.73 -8.53
CA TYR A 14 11.88 10.82 -9.89
C TYR A 14 11.00 11.67 -10.83
N ASP A 15 9.68 11.61 -10.71
CA ASP A 15 8.80 12.33 -11.64
C ASP A 15 8.43 13.74 -11.12
N VAL A 16 8.43 13.95 -9.80
CA VAL A 16 8.03 15.23 -9.19
C VAL A 16 9.23 16.04 -8.71
N VAL A 17 10.06 15.48 -7.83
CA VAL A 17 11.18 16.24 -7.23
C VAL A 17 12.26 16.55 -8.25
N GLU A 18 12.68 15.57 -9.05
CA GLU A 18 13.72 15.76 -10.07
C GLU A 18 13.30 16.78 -11.14
N ASP A 19 12.07 16.67 -11.65
CA ASP A 19 11.55 17.62 -12.65
C ASP A 19 11.44 19.04 -12.10
N CYS A 20 10.90 19.20 -10.89
CA CYS A 20 10.85 20.51 -10.22
C CYS A 20 12.25 21.08 -9.97
N TRP A 21 13.23 20.23 -9.63
CA TRP A 21 14.61 20.64 -9.40
C TRP A 21 15.29 21.12 -10.69
N LEU A 22 15.11 20.40 -11.80
CA LEU A 22 15.62 20.82 -13.11
C LEU A 22 15.00 22.16 -13.54
N ALA A 23 13.70 22.34 -13.33
CA ALA A 23 13.02 23.60 -13.60
C ALA A 23 13.59 24.75 -12.74
N LEU A 24 13.84 24.52 -11.45
CA LEU A 24 14.49 25.51 -10.58
C LEU A 24 15.90 25.87 -11.07
N GLY A 25 16.69 24.88 -11.49
CA GLY A 25 18.03 25.11 -12.05
C GLY A 25 17.98 26.03 -13.27
N SER A 26 17.09 25.75 -14.21
CA SER A 26 16.87 26.61 -15.39
C SER A 26 16.39 28.02 -15.01
N ASP A 27 15.47 28.13 -14.06
CA ASP A 27 14.92 29.42 -13.63
C ASP A 27 15.99 30.27 -12.91
N ILE A 28 16.92 29.64 -12.18
CA ILE A 28 18.06 30.34 -11.53
C ILE A 28 19.12 30.75 -12.55
N GLU A 29 19.43 29.92 -13.55
CA GLU A 29 20.42 30.25 -14.60
C GLU A 29 19.98 31.43 -15.47
N GLN A 30 18.67 31.64 -15.62
CA GLN A 30 18.09 32.75 -16.36
C GLN A 30 17.89 34.01 -15.51
N ALA A 31 18.00 33.90 -14.19
CA ALA A 31 17.78 35.01 -13.27
C ALA A 31 18.94 36.02 -13.35
N THR A 32 18.59 37.29 -13.49
CA THR A 32 19.52 38.41 -13.61
C THR A 32 19.70 39.17 -12.30
N ASP A 33 18.73 39.08 -11.39
CA ASP A 33 18.77 39.70 -10.07
C ASP A 33 18.37 38.72 -8.94
N LEU A 34 18.57 39.18 -7.70
CA LEU A 34 18.28 38.37 -6.51
C LEU A 34 16.77 38.17 -6.30
N ASP A 35 15.93 39.11 -6.74
CA ASP A 35 14.48 39.02 -6.58
C ASP A 35 13.89 37.96 -7.52
N GLU A 36 14.46 37.80 -8.71
CA GLU A 36 14.17 36.74 -9.67
C GLU A 36 14.57 35.36 -9.11
N ILE A 37 15.71 35.24 -8.42
CA ILE A 37 16.10 33.99 -7.73
C ILE A 37 15.09 33.65 -6.61
N ILE A 38 14.70 34.65 -5.81
CA ILE A 38 13.71 34.46 -4.74
C ILE A 38 12.35 34.05 -5.33
N SER A 39 11.96 34.64 -6.46
CA SER A 39 10.74 34.31 -7.19
C SER A 39 10.79 32.89 -7.74
N ALA A 40 11.88 32.49 -8.38
CA ALA A 40 12.12 31.13 -8.88
C ALA A 40 12.00 30.09 -7.76
N HIS A 41 12.59 30.35 -6.59
CA HIS A 41 12.48 29.45 -5.44
C HIS A 41 11.04 29.35 -4.89
N LYS A 42 10.30 30.47 -4.82
CA LYS A 42 8.87 30.47 -4.44
C LYS A 42 8.03 29.69 -5.44
N LEU A 43 8.34 29.81 -6.72
CA LEU A 43 7.67 29.08 -7.80
C LEU A 43 7.96 27.59 -7.71
N TYR A 44 9.21 27.18 -7.48
CA TYR A 44 9.60 25.81 -7.21
C TYR A 44 8.78 25.21 -6.06
N SER A 45 8.71 25.92 -4.92
CA SER A 45 7.95 25.45 -3.75
C SER A 45 6.45 25.29 -4.05
N THR A 46 5.90 26.14 -4.92
CA THR A 46 4.50 26.07 -5.34
C THR A 46 4.26 24.90 -6.29
N ARG A 47 5.11 24.74 -7.31
CA ARG A 47 5.09 23.61 -8.26
C ARG A 47 5.22 22.28 -7.52
N LEU A 48 6.10 22.20 -6.52
CA LEU A 48 6.29 20.99 -5.71
C LEU A 48 5.02 20.64 -4.92
N LYS A 49 4.39 21.62 -4.26
CA LYS A 49 3.13 21.40 -3.52
C LYS A 49 1.98 20.99 -4.45
N ASP A 50 1.90 21.61 -5.62
CA ASP A 50 0.90 21.29 -6.64
C ASP A 50 1.08 19.88 -7.22
N LYS A 51 2.32 19.42 -7.44
CA LYS A 51 2.58 18.08 -7.97
C LYS A 51 2.53 16.96 -6.93
N LEU A 52 2.68 17.29 -5.64
CA LEU A 52 2.60 16.33 -4.53
C LEU A 52 1.20 16.15 -3.93
N PHE A 53 0.14 16.70 -4.54
CA PHE A 53 -1.21 16.63 -3.96
C PHE A 53 -1.36 17.35 -2.62
N LEU A 54 -0.48 18.32 -2.34
CA LEU A 54 -0.45 19.08 -1.09
C LEU A 54 -1.01 20.50 -1.22
N SER A 55 -1.32 20.94 -2.43
CA SER A 55 -1.93 22.25 -2.68
C SER A 55 -3.45 22.20 -2.59
N GLY A 56 -4.05 23.31 -2.14
CA GLY A 56 -5.49 23.45 -1.97
C GLY A 56 -6.34 23.14 -3.21
N ARG A 57 -5.77 23.20 -4.42
CA ARG A 57 -6.45 22.81 -5.67
C ARG A 57 -6.68 21.29 -5.80
N GLN A 58 -5.90 20.48 -5.10
CA GLN A 58 -5.95 19.01 -5.14
C GLN A 58 -6.48 18.39 -3.84
N LEU A 59 -7.13 19.20 -2.98
CA LEU A 59 -7.92 18.75 -1.82
C LEU A 59 -8.76 17.48 -2.06
N PRO A 60 -9.48 17.33 -3.20
CA PRO A 60 -10.27 16.12 -3.42
C PRO A 60 -9.42 14.84 -3.56
N LEU A 61 -8.15 14.93 -3.98
CA LEU A 61 -7.22 13.79 -4.06
C LEU A 61 -6.49 13.50 -2.74
N GLN A 62 -6.35 14.53 -1.90
CA GLN A 62 -5.65 14.43 -0.62
C GLN A 62 -6.42 13.54 0.38
N GLU A 63 -7.75 13.65 0.43
CA GLU A 63 -8.57 12.87 1.36
C GLU A 63 -8.51 11.34 1.07
N PRO A 64 -8.71 10.85 -0.17
CA PRO A 64 -8.54 9.43 -0.49
C PRO A 64 -7.11 8.93 -0.25
N LEU A 65 -6.08 9.74 -0.58
CA LEU A 65 -4.68 9.37 -0.32
C LEU A 65 -4.43 9.23 1.19
N SER A 66 -4.95 10.14 2.00
CA SER A 66 -4.87 10.04 3.47
C SER A 66 -5.56 8.77 3.97
N LYS A 67 -6.76 8.46 3.48
CA LYS A 67 -7.49 7.23 3.85
C LYS A 67 -6.72 5.97 3.47
N LEU A 68 -6.05 5.96 2.32
CA LEU A 68 -5.19 4.86 1.89
C LEU A 68 -3.98 4.70 2.82
N CYS A 69 -3.30 5.79 3.16
CA CYS A 69 -2.19 5.77 4.12
C CYS A 69 -2.65 5.28 5.50
N ASP A 70 -3.79 5.75 6.00
CA ASP A 70 -4.36 5.32 7.27
C ASP A 70 -4.72 3.82 7.24
N CYS A 71 -5.25 3.32 6.13
CA CYS A 71 -5.55 1.91 5.94
C CYS A 71 -4.27 1.05 5.98
N ILE A 72 -3.19 1.50 5.32
CA ILE A 72 -1.88 0.83 5.37
C ILE A 72 -1.32 0.84 6.79
N LEU A 73 -1.40 1.96 7.51
CA LEU A 73 -0.94 2.03 8.90
C LEU A 73 -1.75 1.10 9.82
N ARG A 74 -3.07 1.04 9.64
CA ARG A 74 -3.93 0.08 10.35
C ARG A 74 -3.52 -1.36 10.05
N PHE A 75 -3.19 -1.67 8.79
CA PHE A 75 -2.71 -3.01 8.40
C PHE A 75 -1.43 -3.36 9.15
N THR A 76 -0.45 -2.46 9.18
CA THR A 76 0.80 -2.72 9.90
C THR A 76 0.57 -2.98 11.39
N THR A 77 -0.39 -2.28 12.01
CA THR A 77 -0.73 -2.50 13.42
C THR A 77 -1.41 -3.85 13.65
N VAL A 78 -2.34 -4.25 12.78
CA VAL A 78 -3.00 -5.57 12.86
C VAL A 78 -1.98 -6.68 12.62
N GLN A 79 -1.09 -6.52 11.63
CA GLN A 79 -0.03 -7.45 11.31
C GLN A 79 0.93 -7.64 12.50
N LEU A 80 1.37 -6.55 13.14
CA LEU A 80 2.23 -6.63 14.34
C LEU A 80 1.55 -7.41 15.46
N ARG A 81 0.28 -7.12 15.75
CA ARG A 81 -0.49 -7.83 16.79
C ARG A 81 -0.68 -9.32 16.47
N LEU A 82 -0.90 -9.66 15.19
CA LEU A 82 -0.99 -11.05 14.75
C LEU A 82 0.34 -11.76 14.90
N HIS A 83 1.44 -11.12 14.49
CA HIS A 83 2.79 -11.64 14.61
C HIS A 83 3.16 -11.91 16.08
N ASP A 84 2.91 -10.96 16.97
CA ASP A 84 3.18 -11.12 18.41
C ASP A 84 2.38 -12.29 19.01
N ALA A 85 1.09 -12.40 18.66
CA ALA A 85 0.25 -13.50 19.12
C ALA A 85 0.68 -14.86 18.55
N ALA A 86 1.19 -14.90 17.31
CA ALA A 86 1.74 -16.11 16.70
C ALA A 86 3.05 -16.54 17.38
N ILE A 87 3.92 -15.59 17.74
CA ILE A 87 5.14 -15.87 18.50
C ILE A 87 4.81 -16.42 19.89
N GLU A 88 3.83 -15.84 20.58
CA GLU A 88 3.38 -16.31 21.88
C GLU A 88 2.85 -17.76 21.80
N GLU A 89 2.02 -18.07 20.81
CA GLU A 89 1.54 -19.44 20.59
C GLU A 89 2.69 -20.42 20.26
N LEU A 90 3.67 -20.00 19.46
CA LEU A 90 4.86 -20.80 19.18
C LEU A 90 5.69 -21.07 20.44
N ALA A 91 5.81 -20.09 21.33
CA ALA A 91 6.49 -20.27 22.61
C ALA A 91 5.73 -21.28 23.50
N LEU A 92 4.41 -21.12 23.63
CA LEU A 92 3.55 -22.03 24.40
C LEU A 92 3.61 -23.47 23.89
N ARG A 93 3.66 -23.67 22.56
CA ARG A 93 3.86 -25.00 21.95
C ARG A 93 5.19 -25.63 22.33
N LYS A 94 6.27 -24.85 22.38
CA LYS A 94 7.60 -25.34 22.80
C LYS A 94 7.60 -25.79 24.26
N TYR A 95 6.95 -25.02 25.15
CA TYR A 95 6.83 -25.39 26.57
C TYR A 95 5.87 -26.57 26.82
N SER A 96 4.83 -26.74 25.99
CA SER A 96 3.80 -27.77 26.18
C SER A 96 4.11 -29.12 25.47
N SER A 97 5.23 -29.20 24.74
CA SER A 97 5.69 -30.40 24.02
C SER A 97 5.96 -31.62 24.91
N GLU A 98 5.97 -31.47 26.24
CA GLU A 98 6.20 -32.57 27.19
C GLU A 98 4.94 -33.42 27.46
N ALA A 99 3.74 -33.03 26.97
CA ALA A 99 2.47 -33.76 27.17
C ALA A 99 1.75 -34.05 25.83
N VAL A 100 1.98 -35.24 25.26
CA VAL A 100 1.96 -35.45 23.79
C VAL A 100 0.58 -35.59 23.09
N SER A 101 -0.57 -35.70 23.78
CA SER A 101 -1.88 -35.84 23.10
C SER A 101 -2.86 -34.69 23.34
N ALA A 102 -3.11 -34.30 24.60
CA ALA A 102 -4.00 -33.17 24.94
C ALA A 102 -3.45 -31.81 24.46
N SER A 103 -2.11 -31.68 24.42
CA SER A 103 -1.44 -30.45 23.98
C SER A 103 -1.66 -30.14 22.50
N ARG A 104 -1.73 -31.16 21.62
CA ARG A 104 -1.96 -30.95 20.18
C ARG A 104 -3.35 -30.41 19.88
N SER A 105 -4.39 -30.98 20.49
CA SER A 105 -5.78 -30.52 20.32
C SER A 105 -5.95 -29.07 20.82
N ALA A 106 -5.41 -28.75 21.99
CA ALA A 106 -5.44 -27.39 22.54
C ALA A 106 -4.67 -26.38 21.67
N SER A 107 -3.55 -26.79 21.08
CA SER A 107 -2.73 -25.94 20.19
C SER A 107 -3.42 -25.66 18.85
N THR A 108 -4.15 -26.63 18.31
CA THR A 108 -4.98 -26.42 17.11
C THR A 108 -6.13 -25.47 17.41
N GLN A 109 -6.78 -25.62 18.56
CA GLN A 109 -7.89 -24.76 18.97
C GLN A 109 -7.45 -23.31 19.20
N ARG A 110 -6.26 -23.08 19.78
CA ARG A 110 -5.70 -21.72 19.94
C ARG A 110 -5.34 -21.07 18.60
N VAL A 111 -4.79 -21.81 17.65
CA VAL A 111 -4.53 -21.28 16.30
C VAL A 111 -5.82 -20.99 15.55
N MET A 112 -6.84 -21.84 15.63
CA MET A 112 -8.15 -21.55 15.07
C MET A 112 -8.79 -20.31 15.72
N ALA A 113 -8.63 -20.11 17.02
CA ALA A 113 -9.12 -18.92 17.71
C ALA A 113 -8.37 -17.65 17.28
N LEU A 114 -7.06 -17.73 17.04
CA LEU A 114 -6.28 -16.63 16.47
C LEU A 114 -6.75 -16.28 15.05
N ALA A 115 -6.89 -17.29 14.18
CA ALA A 115 -7.39 -17.10 12.82
C ALA A 115 -8.79 -16.47 12.85
N ALA A 116 -9.73 -17.02 13.61
CA ALA A 116 -11.09 -16.49 13.73
C ALA A 116 -11.15 -15.04 14.26
N ARG A 117 -10.15 -14.62 15.05
CA ARG A 117 -10.07 -13.25 15.56
C ARG A 117 -9.51 -12.27 14.53
N PHE A 118 -8.48 -12.65 13.78
CA PHE A 118 -7.75 -11.73 12.90
C PHE A 118 -8.24 -11.77 11.44
N GLN A 119 -8.76 -12.91 10.97
CA GLN A 119 -9.32 -13.07 9.61
C GLN A 119 -10.35 -11.97 9.27
N PRO A 120 -11.42 -11.74 10.05
CA PRO A 120 -12.42 -10.72 9.69
C PRO A 120 -11.84 -9.30 9.71
N GLN A 121 -10.82 -9.03 10.53
CA GLN A 121 -10.14 -7.73 10.56
C GLN A 121 -9.29 -7.51 9.31
N LEU A 122 -8.63 -8.57 8.81
CA LEU A 122 -7.84 -8.52 7.60
C LEU A 122 -8.74 -8.41 6.36
N ASP A 123 -9.84 -9.17 6.31
CA ASP A 123 -10.82 -9.12 5.22
C ASP A 123 -11.45 -7.73 5.11
N GLN A 124 -11.95 -7.19 6.23
CA GLN A 124 -12.53 -5.84 6.27
C GLN A 124 -11.51 -4.78 5.81
N LEU A 125 -10.24 -4.95 6.18
CA LEU A 125 -9.19 -4.00 5.82
C LEU A 125 -8.79 -4.12 4.34
N ALA A 126 -8.78 -5.34 3.80
CA ALA A 126 -8.55 -5.60 2.38
C ALA A 126 -9.67 -4.98 1.53
N ASP A 127 -10.92 -5.15 1.94
CA ASP A 127 -12.08 -4.54 1.29
C ASP A 127 -12.01 -3.01 1.34
N THR A 128 -11.74 -2.45 2.53
CA THR A 128 -11.60 -1.00 2.73
C THR A 128 -10.45 -0.43 1.89
N TYR A 129 -9.32 -1.12 1.82
CA TYR A 129 -8.18 -0.71 0.99
C TYR A 129 -8.55 -0.71 -0.49
N ARG A 130 -9.20 -1.78 -0.96
CA ARG A 130 -9.64 -1.92 -2.36
C ARG A 130 -10.58 -0.78 -2.74
N ASP A 131 -11.60 -0.52 -1.93
CA ASP A 131 -12.60 0.51 -2.24
C ASP A 131 -11.99 1.91 -2.28
N ASN A 132 -11.14 2.24 -1.30
CA ASN A 132 -10.41 3.51 -1.28
C ASN A 132 -9.46 3.65 -2.48
N LEU A 133 -8.82 2.55 -2.90
CA LEU A 133 -7.90 2.57 -4.03
C LEU A 133 -8.64 2.74 -5.36
N LEU A 134 -9.79 2.08 -5.53
CA LEU A 134 -10.64 2.26 -6.71
C LEU A 134 -11.19 3.68 -6.78
N GLN A 135 -11.62 4.25 -5.65
CA GLN A 135 -12.04 5.65 -5.56
C GLN A 135 -10.89 6.58 -5.98
N PHE A 136 -9.70 6.38 -5.42
CA PHE A 136 -8.51 7.18 -5.76
C PHE A 136 -8.15 7.07 -7.25
N LEU A 137 -8.14 5.85 -7.81
CA LEU A 137 -7.87 5.62 -9.23
C LEU A 137 -8.92 6.26 -10.14
N GLY A 138 -10.20 6.25 -9.76
CA GLY A 138 -11.27 6.93 -10.50
C GLY A 138 -11.10 8.44 -10.57
N MET A 139 -10.42 9.05 -9.59
CA MET A 139 -10.19 10.49 -9.57
C MET A 139 -9.00 10.92 -10.44
N PHE A 140 -8.15 10.00 -10.88
CA PHE A 140 -7.03 10.31 -11.79
C PHE A 140 -7.44 10.53 -13.24
N GLU A 141 -8.53 9.89 -13.70
CA GLU A 141 -9.08 10.06 -15.06
C GLU A 141 -9.54 11.52 -15.31
N VAL A 142 -9.82 12.28 -14.25
CA VAL A 142 -10.37 13.64 -14.32
C VAL A 142 -9.28 14.73 -14.23
N ASN A 143 -8.08 14.40 -13.75
CA ASN A 143 -7.08 15.40 -13.32
C ASN A 143 -5.75 15.38 -14.11
N ASP A 144 -5.73 14.87 -15.35
CA ASP A 144 -4.50 14.71 -16.18
C ASP A 144 -3.38 13.86 -15.53
N LEU A 145 -3.75 13.03 -14.54
CA LEU A 145 -2.84 12.12 -13.81
C LEU A 145 -2.91 10.69 -14.35
N THR A 146 -3.37 10.53 -15.59
CA THR A 146 -3.52 9.24 -16.27
C THR A 146 -2.21 8.46 -16.31
N PHE A 147 -1.07 9.15 -16.41
CA PHE A 147 0.27 8.54 -16.34
C PHE A 147 0.56 7.91 -14.96
N LEU A 148 0.17 8.58 -13.88
CA LEU A 148 0.31 8.03 -12.53
C LEU A 148 -0.66 6.85 -12.33
N GLY A 149 -1.90 6.96 -12.83
CA GLY A 149 -2.86 5.86 -12.83
C GLY A 149 -2.33 4.62 -13.56
N LEU A 150 -1.71 4.80 -14.73
CA LEU A 150 -1.09 3.73 -15.51
C LEU A 150 0.12 3.10 -14.79
N ARG A 151 0.92 3.90 -14.08
CA ARG A 151 2.10 3.43 -13.33
C ARG A 151 1.71 2.72 -12.03
N LEU A 152 0.61 3.14 -11.40
CA LEU A 152 0.04 2.48 -10.21
C LEU A 152 -0.70 1.19 -10.57
N ASP A 153 -1.29 1.13 -11.77
CA ASP A 153 -1.90 -0.07 -12.35
C ASP A 153 -1.02 -0.71 -13.43
N SER A 154 0.30 -0.74 -13.20
CA SER A 154 1.25 -1.33 -14.16
C SER A 154 0.97 -2.81 -14.47
N ASN A 155 0.27 -3.49 -13.56
CA ASN A 155 -0.07 -4.90 -13.69
C ASN A 155 -1.47 -5.12 -14.30
N GLY A 156 -2.23 -4.07 -14.61
CA GLY A 156 -3.60 -4.14 -15.13
C GLY A 156 -4.62 -4.80 -14.17
N TYR A 157 -4.21 -5.05 -12.92
CA TYR A 157 -5.02 -5.73 -11.91
C TYR A 157 -6.23 -4.90 -11.53
N TYR A 158 -6.07 -3.57 -11.41
CA TYR A 158 -7.14 -2.69 -10.97
C TYR A 158 -8.10 -2.30 -12.10
N ALA A 159 -7.60 -2.17 -13.33
CA ALA A 159 -8.43 -2.07 -14.52
C ALA A 159 -9.29 -3.33 -14.70
N ALA A 160 -8.72 -4.52 -14.53
CA ALA A 160 -9.46 -5.78 -14.58
C ALA A 160 -10.50 -5.88 -13.44
N LEU A 161 -10.19 -5.35 -12.25
CA LEU A 161 -11.12 -5.27 -11.12
C LEU A 161 -12.30 -4.33 -11.41
N LYS A 162 -12.05 -3.14 -11.99
CA LYS A 162 -13.09 -2.18 -12.42
C LYS A 162 -14.03 -2.77 -13.49
N LEU A 163 -13.48 -3.60 -14.38
CA LEU A 163 -14.23 -4.28 -15.45
C LEU A 163 -14.94 -5.57 -15.00
N GLY A 164 -14.85 -5.94 -13.71
CA GLY A 164 -15.45 -7.16 -13.17
C GLY A 164 -14.84 -8.46 -13.74
N ALA A 165 -13.64 -8.38 -14.32
CA ALA A 165 -12.99 -9.49 -15.02
C ALA A 165 -12.06 -10.32 -14.12
N VAL A 166 -11.77 -9.86 -12.90
CA VAL A 166 -10.98 -10.62 -11.92
C VAL A 166 -11.92 -11.55 -11.17
N LYS A 167 -11.86 -12.84 -11.53
CA LYS A 167 -12.20 -13.90 -10.58
C LYS A 167 -11.34 -13.68 -9.35
N THR A 168 -11.98 -13.60 -8.19
CA THR A 168 -11.33 -13.68 -6.88
C THR A 168 -10.20 -14.69 -6.96
N PHE A 169 -9.00 -14.32 -6.51
CA PHE A 169 -7.91 -15.27 -6.30
C PHE A 169 -8.49 -16.46 -5.52
N ASP A 170 -8.69 -17.59 -6.19
CA ASP A 170 -9.06 -18.84 -5.55
C ASP A 170 -7.86 -19.23 -4.68
N GLU A 171 -8.06 -19.26 -3.37
CA GLU A 171 -7.06 -19.74 -2.40
C GLU A 171 -6.60 -21.19 -2.68
N ASP A 172 -7.31 -21.91 -3.55
CA ASP A 172 -7.04 -23.28 -3.96
C ASP A 172 -5.80 -23.44 -4.86
N ASP A 173 -5.35 -22.38 -5.55
CA ASP A 173 -4.19 -22.48 -6.47
C ASP A 173 -2.82 -22.44 -5.75
N LEU A 174 -2.80 -22.11 -4.45
CA LEU A 174 -1.58 -22.07 -3.64
C LEU A 174 -1.33 -23.33 -2.80
N LEU A 175 -2.28 -24.28 -2.76
CA LEU A 175 -2.18 -25.47 -1.89
C LEU A 175 -1.84 -26.78 -2.61
N LEU A 176 -1.52 -26.76 -3.91
CA LEU A 176 -1.25 -27.97 -4.69
C LEU A 176 0.16 -28.09 -5.28
N GLN A 177 1.14 -27.28 -4.86
CA GLN A 177 2.54 -27.48 -5.31
C GLN A 177 3.49 -28.05 -4.25
N ASP A 178 3.10 -28.14 -2.97
CA ASP A 178 4.02 -28.57 -1.90
C ASP A 178 3.75 -29.99 -1.33
N LEU A 179 2.94 -30.83 -1.99
CA LEU A 179 2.68 -32.21 -1.54
C LEU A 179 2.99 -33.33 -2.54
N GLU A 180 3.60 -33.04 -3.69
CA GLU A 180 4.19 -34.06 -4.56
C GLU A 180 5.71 -34.13 -4.37
N GLY A 181 6.17 -34.66 -3.23
CA GLY A 181 7.61 -34.70 -2.96
C GLY A 181 8.09 -35.52 -1.78
N ILE A 182 7.31 -36.48 -1.25
CA ILE A 182 7.79 -37.40 -0.23
C ILE A 182 7.80 -38.82 -0.82
N PRO A 183 8.95 -39.39 -1.20
CA PRO A 183 9.03 -40.80 -1.57
C PRO A 183 8.87 -41.68 -0.34
N SER A 184 8.17 -42.80 -0.55
CA SER A 184 7.86 -43.86 0.41
C SER A 184 9.09 -44.59 0.95
#